data_AF-A0A972XLJ9-F1
#
_entry.id   AF-A0A972XLJ9-F1
#
_cell.length_a   1.000
_cell.length_b   1.000
_cell.length_c   1.000
_cell.angle_alpha   90.00
_cell.angle_beta   90.00
_cell.angle_gamma   90.00
#
_symmetry.space_group_name_H-M   'P 1'
#
loop_
_entity.id
_entity.type
_entity.pdbx_description
1 polymer ?
#
loop_
_entity_poly.entity_id
_entity_poly.type
_entity_poly.pdbx_seq_one_letter_code
_entity_poly.pdbx_strand_id
1 'polypeptide(L)'
;MEVELPDSLTDAFLKQLKTGEELQAFLRNLHKRGLEKILEGELDAHLGYDKHEKTPSSNARNGTQKKVIKTEFGETPIEVPRDRESSFDPILVPKRSRYSTGVENLIVSLYSKGMSVSDIEQEIKEIYQFELSTSAISRVTERVIEDTIAWQNRPLDPVYLVVWMDGIVFKVRESSKVVNKTVYLAIGLNREGRKEVLGMWLGKNESSSFWMGVLT
;
A
#
# COMPACT_ATOMS: atom_id res chain seq x y z
N MET A 1 -8.14 -1.40 17.32
CA MET A 1 -9.41 -0.85 17.84
C MET A 1 -10.50 -1.67 17.18
N GLU A 2 -11.19 -2.52 17.93
CA GLU A 2 -12.37 -3.21 17.40
C GLU A 2 -13.46 -2.14 17.24
N VAL A 3 -13.93 -1.95 16.01
CA VAL A 3 -15.02 -1.01 15.72
C VAL A 3 -16.31 -1.79 15.91
N GLU A 4 -16.92 -1.67 17.09
CA GLU A 4 -18.25 -2.21 17.33
C GLU A 4 -19.28 -1.47 16.47
N LEU A 5 -20.22 -2.21 15.88
CA LEU A 5 -21.28 -1.63 15.07
C LEU A 5 -22.17 -0.76 15.99
N PRO A 6 -22.47 0.49 15.61
CA PRO A 6 -23.31 1.35 16.44
C PRO A 6 -24.72 0.77 16.57
N ASP A 7 -25.35 0.92 17.76
CA ASP A 7 -26.71 0.45 18.07
C ASP A 7 -27.80 0.91 17.06
N SER A 8 -27.51 1.95 16.28
CA SER A 8 -28.35 2.40 15.16
C SER A 8 -28.49 1.37 14.02
N LEU A 9 -27.57 0.41 13.89
CA LEU A 9 -27.67 -0.72 12.97
C LEU A 9 -28.47 -1.85 13.62
N THR A 10 -29.74 -1.58 13.85
CA THR A 10 -30.67 -2.54 14.46
C THR A 10 -30.87 -3.77 13.58
N ASP A 11 -31.11 -4.93 14.23
CA ASP A 11 -31.53 -6.17 13.55
C ASP A 11 -32.73 -5.96 12.62
N ALA A 12 -33.60 -5.01 12.96
CA ALA A 12 -34.75 -4.62 12.15
C ALA A 12 -34.34 -4.01 10.80
N PHE A 13 -33.27 -3.20 10.77
CA PHE A 13 -32.70 -2.63 9.55
C PHE A 13 -31.98 -3.70 8.73
N LEU A 14 -31.17 -4.55 9.36
CA LEU A 14 -30.45 -5.62 8.67
C LEU A 14 -31.41 -6.63 8.01
N LYS A 15 -32.55 -6.92 8.64
CA LYS A 15 -33.62 -7.75 8.04
C LYS A 15 -34.30 -7.13 6.82
N GLN A 16 -34.13 -5.83 6.56
CA GLN A 16 -34.64 -5.19 5.35
C GLN A 16 -33.75 -5.46 4.13
N LEU A 17 -32.47 -5.81 4.33
CA LEU A 17 -31.55 -6.21 3.27
C LEU A 17 -31.84 -7.67 2.90
N LYS A 18 -32.56 -7.87 1.80
CA LYS A 18 -33.06 -9.19 1.37
C LYS A 18 -32.08 -9.92 0.46
N THR A 19 -31.14 -9.22 -0.16
CA THR A 19 -30.20 -9.78 -1.14
C THR A 19 -28.76 -9.39 -0.85
N GLY A 20 -27.81 -10.19 -1.36
CA GLY A 20 -26.38 -9.88 -1.26
C GLY A 20 -26.00 -8.58 -1.98
N GLU A 21 -26.69 -8.23 -3.05
CA GLU A 21 -26.47 -6.96 -3.78
C GLU A 21 -26.88 -5.74 -2.95
N GLU A 22 -28.00 -5.81 -2.24
CA GLU A 22 -28.45 -4.74 -1.33
C GLU A 22 -27.47 -4.52 -0.18
N LEU A 23 -26.93 -5.60 0.38
CA LEU A 23 -25.89 -5.52 1.40
C LEU A 23 -24.61 -4.85 0.85
N GLN A 24 -24.15 -5.26 -0.33
CA GLN A 24 -22.98 -4.65 -0.96
C GLN A 24 -23.20 -3.16 -1.29
N ALA A 25 -24.39 -2.77 -1.74
CA ALA A 25 -24.74 -1.38 -1.98
C ALA A 25 -24.75 -0.55 -0.68
N PHE A 26 -25.26 -1.12 0.41
CA PHE A 26 -25.23 -0.49 1.72
C PHE A 26 -23.79 -0.26 2.20
N LEU A 27 -22.94 -1.29 2.15
CA LEU A 27 -21.53 -1.20 2.55
C LEU A 27 -20.77 -0.16 1.74
N ARG A 28 -20.96 -0.13 0.41
CA ARG A 28 -20.36 0.89 -0.47
C ARG A 28 -20.76 2.30 -0.06
N ASN A 29 -22.04 2.54 0.23
CA ASN A 29 -22.54 3.85 0.65
C ASN A 29 -22.03 4.25 2.05
N LEU A 30 -21.97 3.30 2.98
CA LEU A 30 -21.43 3.51 4.32
C LEU A 30 -19.95 3.87 4.25
N HIS A 31 -19.17 3.11 3.48
CA HIS A 31 -17.76 3.36 3.23
C HIS A 31 -17.53 4.73 2.60
N LYS A 32 -18.30 5.08 1.56
CA LYS A 32 -18.28 6.43 0.94
C LYS A 32 -18.48 7.53 1.99
N ARG A 33 -19.55 7.43 2.79
CA ARG A 33 -19.91 8.43 3.78
C ARG A 33 -18.86 8.53 4.90
N GLY A 34 -18.28 7.41 5.30
CA GLY A 34 -17.17 7.35 6.25
C GLY A 34 -15.95 8.11 5.75
N LEU A 35 -15.52 7.86 4.51
CA LEU A 35 -14.39 8.56 3.89
C LEU A 35 -14.63 10.07 3.80
N GLU A 36 -15.81 10.49 3.35
CA GLU A 36 -16.16 11.92 3.26
C GLU A 36 -16.13 12.59 4.65
N LYS A 37 -16.60 11.90 5.70
CA LYS A 37 -16.58 12.43 7.07
C LYS A 37 -15.19 12.52 7.67
N ILE A 38 -14.33 11.53 7.42
CA ILE A 38 -12.92 11.58 7.86
C ILE A 38 -12.20 12.73 7.15
N LEU A 39 -12.42 12.92 5.84
CA LEU A 39 -11.84 14.03 5.08
C LEU A 39 -12.34 15.40 5.57
N GLU A 40 -13.62 15.51 5.96
CA GLU A 40 -14.12 16.71 6.64
C GLU A 40 -13.35 16.94 7.95
N GLY A 41 -13.21 15.93 8.80
CA GLY A 41 -12.43 16.02 10.05
C GLY A 41 -10.96 16.37 9.86
N GLU A 42 -10.30 15.86 8.80
CA GLU A 42 -8.94 16.28 8.44
C GLU A 42 -8.89 17.77 8.08
N LEU A 43 -9.90 18.28 7.36
CA LEU A 43 -9.96 19.70 7.05
C LEU A 43 -10.26 20.55 8.28
N ASP A 44 -11.11 20.07 9.20
CA ASP A 44 -11.38 20.71 10.49
C ASP A 44 -10.08 20.87 11.28
N ALA A 45 -9.27 19.80 11.36
CA ALA A 45 -7.97 19.81 12.03
C ALA A 45 -6.94 20.71 11.32
N HIS A 46 -6.90 20.72 9.99
CA HIS A 46 -6.01 21.58 9.20
C HIS A 46 -6.32 23.07 9.39
N LEU A 47 -7.60 23.43 9.39
CA LEU A 47 -8.05 24.81 9.55
C LEU A 47 -8.09 25.27 11.01
N GLY A 48 -8.21 24.33 11.95
CA GLY A 48 -8.32 24.59 13.39
C GLY A 48 -9.69 25.10 13.84
N TYR A 49 -10.75 24.89 13.05
CA TYR A 49 -12.11 25.32 13.38
C TYR A 49 -13.19 24.53 12.61
N ASP A 50 -14.40 24.46 13.19
CA ASP A 50 -15.51 23.68 12.64
C ASP A 50 -16.26 24.40 11.51
N LYS A 51 -17.05 23.64 10.75
CA LYS A 51 -17.85 24.21 9.66
C LYS A 51 -18.83 25.26 10.21
N HIS A 52 -18.76 26.47 9.67
CA HIS A 52 -19.54 27.66 10.07
C HIS A 52 -19.12 28.35 11.37
N GLU A 53 -18.00 27.93 11.97
CA GLU A 53 -17.43 28.65 13.11
C GLU A 53 -16.75 29.96 12.64
N LYS A 54 -16.85 31.02 13.46
CA LYS A 54 -16.20 32.31 13.16
C LYS A 54 -14.73 32.22 13.56
N THR A 55 -13.85 32.45 12.59
CA THR A 55 -12.39 32.38 12.79
C THR A 55 -11.71 33.67 12.31
N PRO A 56 -10.61 34.10 12.96
CA PRO A 56 -9.74 35.15 12.45
C PRO A 56 -8.73 34.66 11.38
N SER A 57 -8.73 33.36 11.04
CA SER A 57 -7.84 32.77 10.03
C SER A 57 -8.02 33.38 8.64
N SER A 58 -6.92 33.55 7.90
CA SER A 58 -6.96 33.96 6.48
C SER A 58 -7.50 32.85 5.58
N ASN A 59 -7.25 31.59 5.94
CA ASN A 59 -7.69 30.44 5.18
C ASN A 59 -9.09 30.02 5.59
N ALA A 60 -9.89 29.62 4.59
CA ALA A 60 -11.28 29.25 4.78
C ALA A 60 -11.70 28.05 3.94
N ARG A 61 -12.79 27.37 4.30
CA ARG A 61 -13.39 26.32 3.47
C ARG A 61 -13.88 26.87 2.14
N ASN A 62 -13.66 26.15 1.06
CA ASN A 62 -14.03 26.53 -0.31
C ASN A 62 -14.75 25.40 -1.05
N GLY A 63 -15.76 24.82 -0.39
CA GLY A 63 -16.61 23.77 -0.95
C GLY A 63 -15.91 22.41 -1.07
N THR A 64 -16.42 21.58 -1.98
CA THR A 64 -15.95 20.22 -2.25
C THR A 64 -15.57 20.04 -3.72
N GLN A 65 -14.66 19.12 -3.99
CA GLN A 65 -14.32 18.66 -5.33
C GLN A 65 -14.69 17.19 -5.47
N LYS A 66 -15.40 16.88 -6.57
CA LYS A 66 -15.70 15.48 -6.92
C LYS A 66 -14.43 14.75 -7.34
N LYS A 67 -14.20 13.59 -6.73
CA LYS A 67 -13.07 12.72 -7.03
C LYS A 67 -13.55 11.27 -7.06
N VAL A 68 -13.23 10.55 -8.13
CA VAL A 68 -13.55 9.13 -8.24
C VAL A 68 -12.36 8.34 -7.71
N ILE A 69 -12.57 7.69 -6.56
CA ILE A 69 -11.59 6.81 -5.93
C ILE A 69 -11.91 5.35 -6.24
N LYS A 70 -10.88 4.52 -6.28
CA LYS A 70 -10.96 3.09 -6.45
C LYS A 70 -10.82 2.45 -5.07
N THR A 71 -11.87 1.75 -4.66
CA THR A 71 -12.00 1.11 -3.35
C THR A 71 -12.25 -0.39 -3.52
N GLU A 72 -12.23 -1.13 -2.42
CA GLU A 72 -12.61 -2.55 -2.41
C GLU A 72 -14.06 -2.81 -2.88
N PHE A 73 -14.93 -1.79 -2.81
CA PHE A 73 -16.31 -1.84 -3.31
C PHE A 73 -16.45 -1.30 -4.75
N GLY A 74 -15.35 -1.16 -5.49
CA GLY A 74 -15.30 -0.63 -6.85
C GLY A 74 -15.03 0.88 -6.92
N GLU A 75 -15.31 1.47 -8.08
CA GLU A 75 -15.18 2.92 -8.31
C GLU A 75 -16.27 3.69 -7.56
N THR A 76 -15.86 4.52 -6.60
CA THR A 76 -16.77 5.30 -5.77
C THR A 76 -16.50 6.80 -5.95
N PRO A 77 -17.48 7.60 -6.41
CA PRO A 77 -17.36 9.05 -6.44
C PRO A 77 -17.53 9.62 -5.03
N ILE A 78 -16.49 10.27 -4.52
CA ILE A 78 -16.48 10.98 -3.24
C ILE A 78 -16.40 12.50 -3.45
N GLU A 79 -16.87 13.24 -2.47
CA GLU A 79 -16.70 14.69 -2.36
C GLU A 79 -15.55 15.02 -1.40
N VAL A 80 -14.42 15.49 -1.94
CA VAL A 80 -13.25 15.86 -1.14
C VAL A 80 -13.34 17.35 -0.79
N PRO A 81 -13.32 17.72 0.50
CA PRO A 81 -13.41 19.11 0.91
C PRO A 81 -12.11 19.86 0.58
N ARG A 82 -12.22 21.17 0.35
CA ARG A 82 -11.09 22.02 -0.05
C ARG A 82 -11.04 23.31 0.77
N ASP A 83 -9.84 23.82 0.93
CA ASP A 83 -9.57 25.14 1.49
C ASP A 83 -9.37 26.20 0.39
N ARG A 84 -9.44 27.47 0.77
CA ARG A 84 -9.38 28.63 -0.12
C ARG A 84 -7.96 28.88 -0.60
N GLU A 85 -6.97 28.70 0.28
CA GLU A 85 -5.55 28.87 -0.04
C GLU A 85 -4.94 27.64 -0.73
N SER A 86 -5.69 26.55 -0.90
CA SER A 86 -5.23 25.28 -1.49
C SER A 86 -4.04 24.63 -0.76
N SER A 87 -3.83 24.97 0.50
CA SER A 87 -2.78 24.43 1.38
C SER A 87 -3.15 23.10 2.01
N PHE A 88 -4.43 22.72 2.06
CA PHE A 88 -4.88 21.45 2.63
C PHE A 88 -4.40 20.27 1.77
N ASP A 89 -3.65 19.33 2.34
CA ASP A 89 -3.24 18.08 1.68
C ASP A 89 -3.76 16.87 2.48
N PRO A 90 -4.86 16.22 2.04
CA PRO A 90 -5.49 15.15 2.80
C PRO A 90 -4.60 13.91 2.90
N ILE A 91 -4.54 13.30 4.09
CA ILE A 91 -3.74 12.10 4.34
C ILE A 91 -4.50 10.86 3.82
N LEU A 92 -5.80 10.77 4.11
CA LEU A 92 -6.62 9.63 3.71
C LEU A 92 -6.70 9.43 2.20
N VAL A 93 -6.83 10.53 1.44
CA VAL A 93 -6.89 10.48 -0.03
C VAL A 93 -6.02 11.60 -0.64
N PRO A 94 -4.70 11.37 -0.78
CA PRO A 94 -3.74 12.39 -1.21
C PRO A 94 -4.12 13.07 -2.52
N LYS A 95 -3.70 14.33 -2.68
CA LYS A 95 -3.87 15.07 -3.95
C LYS A 95 -3.36 14.22 -5.12
N ARG A 96 -4.17 14.16 -6.19
CA ARG A 96 -3.89 13.39 -7.42
C ARG A 96 -3.84 11.86 -7.28
N SER A 97 -3.92 11.28 -6.07
CA SER A 97 -4.08 9.83 -5.89
C SER A 97 -5.55 9.41 -6.06
N ARG A 98 -5.83 8.29 -6.74
CA ARG A 98 -7.19 7.74 -6.89
C ARG A 98 -7.39 6.42 -6.14
N TYR A 99 -6.42 5.96 -5.36
CA TYR A 99 -6.46 4.65 -4.71
C TYR A 99 -6.71 4.80 -3.21
N SER A 100 -7.57 3.94 -2.64
CA SER A 100 -7.64 3.75 -1.19
C SER A 100 -6.53 2.81 -0.73
N THR A 101 -5.98 3.06 0.46
CA THR A 101 -4.79 2.47 1.09
C THR A 101 -4.78 0.91 1.19
N GLY A 102 -5.88 0.21 0.91
CA GLY A 102 -5.94 -1.26 0.97
C GLY A 102 -5.47 -2.01 -0.29
N VAL A 103 -5.66 -1.44 -1.48
CA VAL A 103 -5.34 -2.13 -2.76
C VAL A 103 -3.83 -2.26 -2.95
N GLU A 104 -3.06 -1.31 -2.44
CA GLU A 104 -1.60 -1.32 -2.55
C GLU A 104 -0.99 -2.53 -1.84
N ASN A 105 -1.44 -2.84 -0.62
CA ASN A 105 -0.99 -4.01 0.14
C ASN A 105 -1.35 -5.32 -0.56
N LEU A 106 -2.51 -5.39 -1.21
CA LEU A 106 -2.89 -6.55 -2.00
C LEU A 106 -1.98 -6.73 -3.21
N ILE A 107 -1.69 -5.65 -3.95
CA ILE A 107 -0.75 -5.68 -5.09
C ILE A 107 0.61 -6.21 -4.64
N VAL A 108 1.14 -5.70 -3.51
CA VAL A 108 2.42 -6.15 -2.95
C VAL A 108 2.36 -7.62 -2.56
N SER A 109 1.27 -8.08 -1.94
CA SER A 109 1.06 -9.48 -1.59
C SER A 109 1.03 -10.39 -2.81
N LEU A 110 0.26 -10.05 -3.86
CA LEU A 110 0.17 -10.83 -5.10
C LEU A 110 1.52 -10.86 -5.83
N TYR A 111 2.23 -9.74 -5.87
CA TYR A 111 3.58 -9.66 -6.43
C TYR A 111 4.58 -10.52 -5.63
N SER A 112 4.52 -10.50 -4.30
CA SER A 112 5.37 -11.33 -3.43
C SER A 112 5.15 -12.84 -3.61
N LYS A 113 3.95 -13.23 -4.08
CA LYS A 113 3.62 -14.62 -4.45
C LYS A 113 4.09 -15.01 -5.85
N GLY A 114 4.74 -14.11 -6.58
CA GLY A 114 5.34 -14.35 -7.89
C GLY A 114 4.37 -14.20 -9.07
N MET A 115 3.21 -13.54 -8.88
CA MET A 115 2.31 -13.25 -10.00
C MET A 115 2.92 -12.18 -10.92
N SER A 116 2.70 -12.31 -12.23
CA SER A 116 3.14 -11.27 -13.16
C SER A 116 2.28 -10.02 -13.02
N VAL A 117 2.80 -8.87 -13.44
CA VAL A 117 2.03 -7.60 -13.41
C VAL A 117 0.72 -7.71 -14.22
N SER A 118 0.71 -8.51 -15.29
CA SER A 118 -0.49 -8.77 -16.09
C SER A 118 -1.49 -9.66 -15.37
N ASP A 119 -1.02 -10.68 -14.64
CA ASP A 119 -1.90 -11.55 -13.86
C ASP A 119 -2.53 -10.78 -12.70
N ILE A 120 -1.76 -9.91 -12.04
CA ILE A 120 -2.25 -9.02 -10.97
C ILE A 120 -3.32 -8.07 -11.50
N GLU A 121 -3.13 -7.49 -12.68
CA GLU A 121 -4.14 -6.63 -13.31
C GLU A 121 -5.45 -7.40 -13.57
N GLN A 122 -5.35 -8.62 -14.10
CA GLN A 122 -6.51 -9.46 -14.38
C GLN A 122 -7.24 -9.87 -13.10
N GLU A 123 -6.52 -10.35 -12.08
CA GLU A 123 -7.08 -10.79 -10.80
C GLU A 123 -7.82 -9.64 -10.10
N ILE A 124 -7.22 -8.44 -10.11
CA ILE A 124 -7.85 -7.25 -9.53
C ILE A 124 -9.11 -6.87 -10.31
N LYS A 125 -9.08 -6.94 -11.64
CA LYS A 125 -10.24 -6.66 -12.48
C LYS A 125 -11.38 -7.64 -12.20
N GLU A 126 -11.08 -8.91 -12.00
CA GLU A 126 -12.08 -9.96 -11.73
C GLU A 126 -12.69 -9.83 -10.32
N ILE A 127 -11.88 -9.62 -9.30
CA ILE A 127 -12.35 -9.56 -7.90
C ILE A 127 -12.99 -8.21 -7.57
N TYR A 128 -12.35 -7.11 -7.97
CA TYR A 128 -12.74 -5.76 -7.55
C TYR A 128 -13.46 -4.94 -8.63
N GLN A 129 -13.62 -5.50 -9.83
CA GLN A 129 -14.37 -4.89 -10.94
C GLN A 129 -13.87 -3.50 -11.35
N PHE A 130 -12.60 -3.18 -11.11
CA PHE A 130 -11.97 -1.95 -11.60
C PHE A 130 -10.64 -2.23 -12.29
N GLU A 131 -10.34 -1.42 -13.30
CA GLU A 131 -9.12 -1.60 -14.10
C GLU A 131 -7.94 -0.88 -13.47
N LEU A 132 -6.83 -1.59 -13.26
CA LEU A 132 -5.58 -1.04 -12.77
C LEU A 132 -4.52 -1.21 -13.84
N SER A 133 -4.08 -0.12 -14.46
CA SER A 133 -3.04 -0.22 -15.49
C SER A 133 -1.77 -0.89 -14.92
N THR A 134 -1.09 -1.69 -15.72
CA THR A 134 0.24 -2.25 -15.40
C THR A 134 1.21 -1.19 -14.84
N SER A 135 1.19 0.04 -15.38
CA SER A 135 2.03 1.14 -14.89
C SER A 135 1.74 1.54 -13.44
N ALA A 136 0.49 1.41 -12.98
CA ALA A 136 0.10 1.72 -11.61
C ALA A 136 0.55 0.62 -10.65
N ILE A 137 0.44 -0.64 -11.08
CA ILE A 137 0.95 -1.79 -10.34
C ILE A 137 2.47 -1.67 -10.17
N SER A 138 3.21 -1.35 -11.25
CA SER A 138 4.66 -1.11 -11.19
C SER A 138 5.03 -0.02 -10.17
N ARG A 139 4.34 1.12 -10.19
CA ARG A 139 4.60 2.21 -9.24
C ARG A 139 4.34 1.80 -7.78
N VAL A 140 3.33 0.98 -7.53
CA VAL A 140 3.07 0.44 -6.18
C VAL A 140 4.18 -0.51 -5.75
N THR A 141 4.62 -1.42 -6.64
CA THR A 141 5.73 -2.33 -6.36
C THR A 141 7.07 -1.60 -6.18
N GLU A 142 7.26 -0.46 -6.85
CA GLU A 142 8.46 0.37 -6.70
C GLU A 142 8.58 0.99 -5.30
N ARG A 143 7.47 1.33 -4.64
CA ARG A 143 7.52 1.86 -3.27
C ARG A 143 8.12 0.86 -2.27
N VAL A 144 7.92 -0.44 -2.49
CA VAL A 144 8.52 -1.51 -1.66
C VAL A 144 10.03 -1.61 -1.84
N ILE A 145 10.58 -1.07 -2.95
CA ILE A 145 12.03 -1.04 -3.16
C ILE A 145 12.71 -0.18 -2.09
N GLU A 146 12.09 0.93 -1.68
CA GLU A 146 12.63 1.78 -0.60
C GLU A 146 12.70 1.02 0.73
N ASP A 147 11.64 0.28 1.08
CA ASP A 147 11.61 -0.59 2.25
C ASP A 147 12.65 -1.73 2.16
N THR A 148 12.87 -2.27 0.96
CA THR A 148 13.87 -3.30 0.70
C THR A 148 15.28 -2.76 0.93
N ILE A 149 15.57 -1.53 0.48
CA ILE A 149 16.85 -0.86 0.72
C ILE A 149 17.05 -0.59 2.21
N ALA A 150 16.02 -0.11 2.91
CA ALA A 150 16.07 0.11 4.35
C ALA A 150 16.31 -1.21 5.11
N TRP A 151 15.64 -2.29 4.71
CA TRP A 151 15.84 -3.63 5.26
C TRP A 151 17.26 -4.15 4.99
N GLN A 152 17.82 -3.93 3.80
CA GLN A 152 19.18 -4.35 3.46
C GLN A 152 20.25 -3.62 4.28
N ASN A 153 19.99 -2.38 4.69
CA ASN A 153 20.90 -1.54 5.49
C ASN A 153 20.58 -1.52 6.99
N ARG A 154 19.66 -2.38 7.45
CA ARG A 154 19.29 -2.43 8.88
C ARG A 154 20.49 -2.86 9.74
N PRO A 155 20.60 -2.39 10.99
CA PRO A 155 21.62 -2.87 11.90
C PRO A 155 21.42 -4.36 12.19
N LEU A 156 22.51 -5.13 12.13
CA LEU A 156 22.54 -6.55 12.48
C LEU A 156 23.06 -6.75 13.90
N ASP A 157 22.81 -7.92 14.47
CA ASP A 157 23.37 -8.28 15.77
C ASP A 157 24.90 -8.39 15.68
N PRO A 158 25.63 -8.04 16.76
CA PRO A 158 27.09 -8.04 16.74
C PRO A 158 27.71 -9.44 16.61
N VAL A 159 26.96 -10.51 16.94
CA VAL A 159 27.46 -11.88 16.89
C VAL A 159 26.38 -12.86 16.47
N TYR A 160 26.67 -13.61 15.41
CA TYR A 160 25.92 -14.78 14.95
C TYR A 160 26.69 -16.07 15.24
N LEU A 161 25.98 -17.11 15.70
CA LEU A 161 26.58 -18.39 16.06
C LEU A 161 27.05 -19.19 14.82
N VAL A 162 26.25 -19.12 13.75
CA VAL A 162 26.52 -19.77 12.47
C VAL A 162 26.03 -18.84 11.36
N VAL A 163 26.78 -18.76 10.26
CA VAL A 163 26.36 -18.07 9.04
C VAL A 163 26.43 -19.05 7.87
N TRP A 164 25.31 -19.17 7.15
CA TRP A 164 25.23 -19.86 5.87
C TRP A 164 25.24 -18.84 4.74
N MET A 165 25.93 -19.20 3.67
CA MET A 165 26.06 -18.39 2.47
C MET A 165 25.65 -19.25 1.28
N ASP A 166 24.77 -18.72 0.44
CA ASP A 166 24.27 -19.42 -0.75
C ASP A 166 24.21 -18.48 -1.96
N GLY A 167 24.22 -19.07 -3.16
CA GLY A 167 24.17 -18.38 -4.43
C GLY A 167 23.14 -19.03 -5.36
N ILE A 168 22.07 -18.30 -5.69
CA ILE A 168 21.02 -18.78 -6.59
C ILE A 168 21.21 -18.12 -7.96
N VAL A 169 21.50 -18.93 -8.97
CA VAL A 169 21.67 -18.45 -10.36
C VAL A 169 20.32 -18.44 -11.08
N PHE A 170 20.01 -17.32 -11.73
CA PHE A 170 18.79 -17.14 -12.49
C PHE A 170 19.06 -16.35 -13.77
N LYS A 171 18.20 -16.55 -14.78
CA LYS A 171 18.32 -15.90 -16.09
C LYS A 171 17.55 -14.59 -16.11
N VAL A 172 18.24 -13.50 -16.43
CA VAL A 172 17.66 -12.15 -16.53
C VAL A 172 17.87 -11.62 -17.93
N ARG A 173 16.89 -10.90 -18.45
CA ARG A 173 17.04 -10.18 -19.72
C ARG A 173 17.61 -8.80 -19.43
N GLU A 174 18.81 -8.53 -19.92
CA GLU A 174 19.51 -7.25 -19.78
C GLU A 174 20.04 -6.82 -21.16
N SER A 175 19.76 -5.58 -21.57
CA SER A 175 20.19 -5.04 -22.87
C SER A 175 19.90 -5.98 -24.07
N SER A 176 18.68 -6.51 -24.12
CA SER A 176 18.19 -7.45 -25.13
C SER A 176 18.87 -8.82 -25.18
N LYS A 177 19.76 -9.14 -24.23
CA LYS A 177 20.40 -10.45 -24.08
C LYS A 177 19.94 -11.13 -22.79
N VAL A 178 19.81 -12.45 -22.83
CA VAL A 178 19.58 -13.24 -21.62
C VAL A 178 20.93 -13.55 -21.00
N VAL A 179 21.16 -13.04 -19.80
CA VAL A 179 22.39 -13.23 -19.02
C VAL A 179 22.06 -13.96 -17.73
N ASN A 180 22.96 -14.81 -17.25
CA ASN A 180 22.85 -15.37 -15.92
C ASN A 180 23.23 -14.27 -14.91
N LYS A 181 22.45 -14.11 -13.85
CA LYS A 181 22.80 -13.33 -12.66
C LYS A 181 22.71 -14.24 -11.44
N THR A 182 23.45 -13.89 -10.40
CA THR A 182 23.48 -14.66 -9.15
C THR A 182 22.93 -13.79 -8.02
N VAL A 183 21.91 -14.29 -7.32
CA VAL A 183 21.52 -13.74 -6.01
C VAL A 183 22.37 -14.43 -4.95
N TYR A 184 23.11 -13.64 -4.19
CA TYR A 184 23.86 -14.08 -3.03
C TYR A 184 23.02 -13.87 -1.79
N LEU A 185 22.91 -14.89 -0.95
CA LEU A 185 22.10 -14.90 0.26
C LEU A 185 23.00 -15.20 1.46
N ALA A 186 22.88 -14.41 2.53
CA ALA A 186 23.49 -14.70 3.82
C ALA A 186 22.41 -14.94 4.87
N ILE A 187 22.49 -16.06 5.59
CA ILE A 187 21.55 -16.43 6.66
C ILE A 187 22.35 -16.66 7.94
N GLY A 188 21.97 -15.99 9.02
CA GLY A 188 22.60 -16.12 10.33
C GLY A 188 21.72 -16.89 11.32
N LEU A 189 22.34 -17.61 12.25
CA LEU A 189 21.71 -18.13 13.46
C LEU A 189 22.06 -17.22 14.63
N ASN A 190 21.07 -16.52 15.18
CA ASN A 190 21.28 -15.62 16.32
C ASN A 190 21.49 -16.41 17.63
N ARG A 191 21.82 -15.70 18.72
CA ARG A 191 22.08 -16.31 20.04
C ARG A 191 20.86 -16.96 20.69
N GLU A 192 19.67 -16.62 20.22
CA GLU A 192 18.40 -17.18 20.69
C GLU A 192 18.00 -18.43 19.90
N GLY A 193 18.83 -18.86 18.94
CA GLY A 193 18.56 -20.03 18.09
C GLY A 193 17.61 -19.74 16.94
N ARG A 194 17.37 -18.47 16.59
CA ARG A 194 16.52 -18.07 15.45
C ARG A 194 17.37 -17.87 14.20
N LYS A 195 16.92 -18.44 13.09
CA LYS A 195 17.50 -18.19 11.76
C LYS A 195 16.94 -16.89 11.19
N GLU A 196 17.80 -16.06 10.65
CA GLU A 196 17.39 -14.85 9.94
C GLU A 196 18.23 -14.58 8.70
N VAL A 197 17.61 -13.94 7.71
CA VAL A 197 18.32 -13.51 6.51
C VAL A 197 19.07 -12.22 6.85
N LEU A 198 20.40 -12.26 6.77
CA LEU A 198 21.28 -11.12 7.06
C LEU A 198 21.32 -10.15 5.89
N GLY A 199 21.24 -10.67 4.67
CA GLY A 199 21.18 -9.84 3.47
C GLY A 199 21.06 -10.65 2.20
N MET A 200 20.77 -9.93 1.12
CA MET A 200 20.61 -10.45 -0.23
C MET A 200 21.26 -9.48 -1.22
N TRP A 201 22.10 -9.97 -2.11
CA TRP A 201 22.84 -9.13 -3.07
C TRP A 201 22.78 -9.70 -4.47
N LEU A 202 22.63 -8.83 -5.47
CA LEU A 202 22.63 -9.23 -6.87
C LEU A 202 24.01 -9.01 -7.49
N GLY A 203 24.67 -10.09 -7.91
CA GLY A 203 25.92 -10.03 -8.66
C GLY A 203 25.76 -10.46 -10.11
N LYS A 204 26.64 -9.94 -10.97
CA LYS A 204 26.65 -10.26 -12.40
C LYS A 204 27.06 -11.72 -12.64
N ASN A 205 28.08 -12.21 -11.96
CA ASN A 205 28.59 -13.59 -12.05
C ASN A 205 28.91 -14.13 -10.65
N GLU A 206 29.05 -15.46 -10.53
CA GLU A 206 29.60 -16.12 -9.34
C GLU A 206 31.10 -15.78 -9.21
N SER A 207 31.50 -15.04 -8.17
CA SER A 207 32.90 -14.63 -7.96
C SER A 207 33.25 -14.55 -6.49
N SER A 208 34.43 -15.08 -6.12
CA SER A 208 35.00 -14.93 -4.78
C SER A 208 35.23 -13.48 -4.38
N SER A 209 35.52 -12.60 -5.34
CA SER A 209 35.66 -11.16 -5.08
C SER A 209 34.36 -10.48 -4.69
N PHE A 210 33.21 -11.03 -5.08
CA PHE A 210 31.91 -10.49 -4.70
C PHE A 210 31.59 -10.80 -3.24
N TRP A 211 31.91 -12.00 -2.77
CA TRP A 211 31.77 -12.38 -1.36
C TRP A 211 32.58 -11.48 -0.42
N MET A 212 33.76 -11.01 -0.83
CA MET A 212 34.50 -10.01 -0.05
C MET A 212 33.69 -8.73 0.15
N GLY A 213 33.03 -8.21 -0.89
CA GLY A 213 32.18 -7.03 -0.76
C GLY A 213 30.90 -7.25 0.06
N VAL A 214 30.46 -8.50 0.22
CA VAL A 214 29.32 -8.86 1.08
C VAL A 214 29.71 -8.93 2.56
N LEU A 215 30.96 -9.32 2.85
CA LEU A 215 31.47 -9.55 4.21
C LEU A 215 32.16 -8.32 4.84
N THR A 216 32.31 -7.23 4.07
CA THR A 216 32.97 -5.98 4.52
C THR A 216 31.93 -4.89 4.71
#